data_AF-Q9XC75-F1
#
_entry.id   AF-Q9XC75-F1
#
_cell.length_a   1.000
_cell.length_b   1.000
_cell.length_c   1.000
_cell.angle_alpha   90.00
_cell.angle_beta   90.00
_cell.angle_gamma   90.00
#
_symmetry.space_group_name_H-M   'P 1'
#
loop_
_entity.id
_entity.type
_entity.pdbx_description
1 polymer ?
#
loop_
_entity_poly.entity_id
_entity_poly.type
_entity_poly.pdbx_seq_one_letter_code
_entity_poly.pdbx_strand_id
1 'polypeptide(L)' 'MCGRFAQAQTREEYLAYLADEADRNIAYDPQPIGRYNVAPG' A
#
# COMPACT_ATOMS: atom_id res chain seq x y z
N MET A 1 21.78 1.04 -3.57
CA MET A 1 20.99 2.28 -3.66
C MET A 1 19.65 1.93 -4.30
N CYS A 2 18.55 1.99 -3.56
CA CYS A 2 17.24 1.54 -4.04
C CYS A 2 16.47 2.75 -4.60
N GLY A 3 16.64 3.05 -5.89
CA GLY A 3 16.04 4.23 -6.54
C GLY A 3 14.62 4.03 -7.07
N ARG A 4 14.09 2.80 -7.04
CA ARG A 4 12.75 2.46 -7.54
C ARG A 4 12.18 1.30 -6.72
N PHE A 5 10.85 1.19 -6.70
CA PHE A 5 10.15 0.10 -6.02
C PHE A 5 8.76 -0.15 -6.63
N ALA A 6 8.10 -1.22 -6.18
CA ALA A 6 6.73 -1.56 -6.54
C ALA A 6 5.80 -1.42 -5.34
N GLN A 7 4.63 -0.81 -5.56
CA GLN A 7 3.51 -0.76 -4.63
C GLN A 7 2.23 -0.99 -5.45
N ALA A 8 1.86 -2.26 -5.60
CA ALA A 8 0.86 -2.69 -6.59
C ALA A 8 -0.44 -3.20 -5.96
N GLN A 9 -0.36 -3.73 -4.73
CA GLN A 9 -1.47 -4.35 -4.01
C GLN A 9 -2.47 -3.32 -3.46
N THR A 10 -3.59 -3.79 -2.91
CA THR A 10 -4.55 -2.92 -2.20
C THR A 10 -3.97 -2.43 -0.87
N ARG A 11 -4.62 -1.44 -0.25
CA ARG A 11 -4.18 -0.95 1.07
C ARG A 11 -4.31 -2.04 2.13
N GLU A 12 -5.37 -2.81 2.08
CA GLU A 12 -5.73 -3.84 3.04
C GLU A 12 -4.73 -4.99 3.03
N GLU A 13 -4.22 -5.40 1.86
CA GLU A 13 -3.18 -6.42 1.74
C GLU A 13 -1.90 -6.02 2.48
N TYR A 14 -1.50 -4.75 2.43
CA TYR A 14 -0.37 -4.24 3.20
C TYR A 14 -0.69 -4.08 4.69
N LEU A 15 -1.85 -3.51 5.00
CA LEU A 15 -2.21 -3.16 6.37
C LEU A 15 -2.52 -4.40 7.23
N ALA A 16 -2.95 -5.52 6.63
CA ALA A 16 -3.11 -6.80 7.32
C ALA A 16 -1.85 -7.29 8.04
N TYR A 17 -0.66 -6.82 7.64
CA TYR A 17 0.62 -7.14 8.26
C TYR A 17 1.11 -6.12 9.29
N LEU A 18 0.42 -4.97 9.42
CA LEU A 18 0.92 -3.82 10.19
C LEU A 18 0.02 -3.45 11.37
N ALA A 19 -1.30 -3.55 11.24
CA ALA A 19 -2.24 -3.13 12.27
C ALA A 19 -3.61 -3.82 12.14
N ASP A 20 -4.31 -3.98 13.25
CA ASP A 20 -5.69 -4.44 13.25
C ASP A 20 -6.63 -3.41 12.61
N GLU A 21 -7.75 -3.88 12.06
CA GLU A 21 -8.68 -3.03 11.29
C GLU A 21 -9.33 -1.94 12.15
N ALA A 22 -9.63 -2.26 13.41
CA ALA A 22 -10.28 -1.35 14.35
C ALA A 22 -9.38 -0.17 14.79
N ASP A 23 -8.06 -0.33 14.73
CA ASP A 23 -7.09 0.68 15.17
C ASP A 23 -6.77 1.72 14.08
N ARG A 24 -7.31 1.55 12.87
CA ARG A 24 -6.98 2.37 11.70
C ARG A 24 -8.05 3.42 11.42
N ASN A 25 -7.65 4.68 11.37
CA ASN A 25 -8.46 5.77 10.81
C ASN A 25 -8.16 5.97 9.31
N ILE A 26 -8.33 4.91 8.52
CA ILE A 26 -8.12 4.90 7.06
C ILE A 26 -9.37 4.28 6.45
N ALA A 27 -9.99 4.97 5.48
CA ALA A 27 -11.17 4.45 4.80
C ALA A 27 -10.83 3.22 3.96
N TYR A 28 -11.73 2.23 3.97
CA TYR A 28 -11.64 1.05 3.13
C TYR A 28 -11.63 1.43 1.64
N ASP A 29 -10.70 0.85 0.89
CA ASP A 29 -10.55 1.08 -0.54
C ASP A 29 -10.09 -0.20 -1.25
N PRO A 30 -10.99 -0.90 -1.95
CA PRO A 30 -10.66 -2.17 -2.59
C PRO A 30 -9.76 -2.00 -3.83
N GLN A 31 -9.50 -0.76 -4.29
CA GLN A 31 -8.69 -0.56 -5.49
C GLN A 31 -7.20 -0.85 -5.22
N PRO A 32 -6.54 -1.64 -6.08
CA PRO A 32 -5.10 -1.79 -6.01
C PRO A 32 -4.38 -0.47 -6.29
N ILE A 33 -3.26 -0.24 -5.60
CA ILE A 33 -2.42 0.94 -5.86
C ILE A 33 -1.81 0.86 -7.27
N GLY A 34 -1.53 -0.34 -7.78
CA GLY A 34 -1.18 -0.57 -9.20
C GLY A 34 0.14 0.05 -9.68
N ARG A 35 0.99 0.57 -8.78
CA ARG A 35 2.26 1.23 -9.15
C ARG A 35 3.42 0.25 -9.15
N TYR A 36 3.62 -0.42 -10.28
CA TYR A 36 4.69 -1.41 -10.44
C TYR A 36 6.11 -0.82 -10.50
N ASN A 37 6.24 0.48 -10.77
CA ASN A 37 7.53 1.09 -11.05
C ASN A 37 7.61 2.53 -10.51
N VAL A 38 7.50 2.70 -9.20
CA VAL A 38 7.57 4.02 -8.54
C VAL A 38 8.96 4.63 -8.73
N ALA A 39 9.00 5.85 -9.25
CA ALA A 39 10.20 6.65 -9.42
C ALA A 39 10.33 7.71 -8.30
N PRO A 40 11.54 8.22 -8.04
CA PRO A 40 11.73 9.46 -7.28
C PRO A 40 11.04 10.63 -7.99
N GLY A 41 10.62 11.63 -7.21
CA GLY A 41 9.95 12.84 -7.71
C GLY A 41 10.81 13.69 -8.61
#